data_AF-A0A1I7Y527-F1
#
_entry.id   AF-A0A1I7Y527-F1
#
_cell.length_a   1.000
_cell.length_b   1.000
_cell.length_c   1.000
_cell.angle_alpha   90.00
_cell.angle_beta   90.00
_cell.angle_gamma   90.00
#
_symmetry.space_group_name_H-M   'P 1'
#
loop_
_entity.id
_entity.type
_entity.pdbx_description
1 polymer ?
#
loop_
_entity_poly.entity_id
_entity_poly.type
_entity_poly.pdbx_seq_one_letter_code
_entity_poly.pdbx_strand_id
1 'polypeptide(L)'
;MSLASSTAMYVAAVICSVFAALLNARLLIRFFLYRGREKTHFSLLFRAIFLYIFFNISSISYATLCLTGSFTTKWNPAAVFWSGNATFSSAFAIVASNCCISFDRIVAMRRPIAYSLRYFRFCQAVSMAFMLLCFLAAFVRHSTGFSDPHGPLPAFSVVMDLTVLREVALVKTIVCCVNVALTVVFMAETRRFLKHLQNTHIHRNITSANHIVMLQVAAEALLMILPDVIVLPLSFVGISLPTLLGPFMVPLCSAYTLVCALLMTFKLRSNTVSPAVSSSARNVS
;
A
#
# COMPACT_ATOMS: atom_id res chain seq x y z
N MET A 1 23.86 13.41 -6.85
CA MET A 1 23.44 12.08 -6.38
C MET A 1 24.64 11.16 -6.37
N SER A 2 24.98 10.54 -5.23
CA SER A 2 26.09 9.57 -5.21
C SER A 2 25.60 8.23 -5.77
N LEU A 3 26.36 7.64 -6.68
CA LEU A 3 26.06 6.32 -7.27
C LEU A 3 25.78 5.27 -6.18
N ALA A 4 26.57 5.28 -5.10
CA ALA A 4 26.41 4.37 -3.97
C ALA A 4 25.04 4.48 -3.28
N SER A 5 24.54 5.70 -3.05
CA SER A 5 23.23 5.93 -2.44
C SER A 5 22.09 5.41 -3.31
N SER A 6 22.12 5.70 -4.62
CA SER A 6 21.11 5.22 -5.56
C SER A 6 21.08 3.70 -5.66
N THR A 7 22.25 3.08 -5.77
CA THR A 7 22.38 1.62 -5.81
C THR A 7 21.84 0.99 -4.55
N ALA A 8 22.17 1.52 -3.37
CA ALA A 8 21.66 1.00 -2.10
C ALA A 8 20.12 1.04 -2.03
N MET A 9 19.52 2.16 -2.46
CA MET A 9 18.06 2.32 -2.47
C MET A 9 17.37 1.36 -3.45
N TYR A 10 17.92 1.17 -4.65
CA TYR A 10 17.35 0.22 -5.60
C TYR A 10 17.53 -1.25 -5.15
N VAL A 11 18.67 -1.61 -4.55
CA VAL A 11 18.86 -2.95 -3.96
C VAL A 11 17.85 -3.20 -2.85
N ALA A 12 17.66 -2.24 -1.95
CA ALA A 12 16.65 -2.32 -0.90
C ALA A 12 15.23 -2.47 -1.50
N ALA A 13 14.91 -1.72 -2.56
CA ALA A 13 13.63 -1.82 -3.24
C ALA A 13 13.40 -3.21 -3.83
N VAL A 14 14.38 -3.80 -4.50
CA VAL A 14 14.28 -5.15 -5.07
C VAL A 14 14.06 -6.17 -3.95
N ILE A 15 14.89 -6.16 -2.91
CA ILE A 15 14.80 -7.12 -1.81
C ILE A 15 13.43 -7.04 -1.13
N CYS A 16 13.02 -5.83 -0.70
CA CYS A 16 11.72 -5.63 -0.04
C CYS A 16 10.56 -6.05 -0.95
N SER A 17 10.61 -5.70 -2.23
CA SER A 17 9.53 -6.01 -3.18
C SER A 17 9.41 -7.50 -3.47
N VAL A 18 10.54 -8.22 -3.59
CA VAL A 18 10.54 -9.68 -3.79
C VAL A 18 9.90 -10.37 -2.59
N PHE A 19 10.33 -10.05 -1.37
CA PHE A 19 9.73 -10.64 -0.17
C PHE A 19 8.25 -10.27 -0.04
N ALA A 20 7.88 -9.02 -0.30
CA ALA A 20 6.49 -8.57 -0.25
C ALA A 20 5.64 -9.29 -1.30
N ALA A 21 6.11 -9.43 -2.54
CA ALA A 21 5.41 -10.12 -3.61
C ALA A 21 5.20 -11.60 -3.25
N LEU A 22 6.23 -12.29 -2.77
CA LEU A 22 6.14 -13.71 -2.37
C LEU A 22 5.15 -13.92 -1.22
N LEU A 23 5.21 -13.08 -0.18
CA LEU A 23 4.27 -13.18 0.95
C LEU A 23 2.85 -12.87 0.52
N ASN A 24 2.63 -11.80 -0.25
CA ASN A 24 1.30 -11.45 -0.75
C ASN A 24 0.75 -12.52 -1.71
N ALA A 25 1.57 -13.08 -2.60
CA ALA A 25 1.18 -14.19 -3.48
C ALA A 25 0.79 -15.43 -2.67
N ARG A 26 1.55 -15.77 -1.62
CA ARG A 26 1.20 -16.87 -0.70
C ARG A 26 -0.13 -16.61 0.01
N LEU A 27 -0.39 -15.39 0.46
CA LEU A 27 -1.67 -14.99 1.07
C LEU A 27 -2.82 -15.13 0.06
N LEU A 28 -2.59 -14.69 -1.18
CA LEU A 28 -3.54 -14.79 -2.29
C LEU A 28 -3.90 -16.24 -2.61
N ILE A 29 -2.89 -17.11 -2.77
CA ILE A 29 -3.07 -18.55 -3.03
C ILE A 29 -3.84 -19.20 -1.88
N ARG A 30 -3.45 -18.95 -0.63
CA ARG A 30 -4.17 -19.47 0.54
C ARG A 30 -5.64 -19.03 0.52
N PHE A 31 -5.91 -17.77 0.22
CA PHE A 31 -7.28 -17.27 0.13
C PHE A 31 -8.11 -17.99 -0.94
N PHE A 32 -7.53 -18.25 -2.12
CA PHE A 32 -8.22 -18.99 -3.18
C PHE A 32 -8.47 -20.45 -2.81
N LEU A 33 -7.51 -21.10 -2.14
CA LEU A 33 -7.61 -22.49 -1.70
C LEU A 33 -8.62 -22.67 -0.55
N TYR A 34 -8.83 -21.66 0.30
CA TYR A 34 -9.89 -21.71 1.31
C TYR A 34 -11.28 -21.70 0.64
N ARG A 35 -12.00 -22.83 0.70
CA ARG A 35 -13.39 -22.98 0.25
C ARG A 35 -14.33 -22.70 1.43
N GLY A 36 -15.07 -21.58 1.41
CA GLY A 36 -16.05 -21.26 2.46
C GLY A 36 -16.84 -19.97 2.22
N ARG A 37 -18.00 -19.83 2.88
CA ARG A 37 -18.91 -18.66 2.83
C ARG A 37 -18.32 -17.36 3.41
N GLU A 38 -17.16 -17.41 4.07
CA GLU A 38 -16.50 -16.24 4.70
C GLU A 38 -15.71 -15.34 3.71
N LYS A 39 -15.72 -15.64 2.41
CA LYS A 39 -14.96 -14.88 1.39
C LYS A 39 -15.38 -13.41 1.25
N THR A 40 -16.60 -13.06 1.63
CA THR A 40 -17.17 -11.71 1.44
C THR A 40 -16.53 -10.66 2.35
N HIS A 41 -16.20 -10.99 3.59
CA HIS A 41 -15.62 -10.05 4.57
C HIS A 41 -14.17 -9.65 4.26
N PHE A 42 -13.45 -10.46 3.46
CA PHE A 42 -12.06 -10.18 3.10
C PHE A 42 -11.88 -9.65 1.67
N SER A 43 -12.96 -9.41 0.92
CA SER A 43 -12.85 -9.05 -0.50
C SER A 43 -12.08 -7.75 -0.74
N LEU A 44 -12.26 -6.74 0.11
CA LEU A 44 -11.54 -5.46 -0.03
C LEU A 44 -10.04 -5.62 0.26
N LEU A 45 -9.72 -6.37 1.30
CA LEU A 45 -8.34 -6.69 1.68
C LEU A 45 -7.64 -7.51 0.59
N PHE A 46 -8.36 -8.45 -0.01
CA PHE A 46 -7.89 -9.24 -1.14
C PHE A 46 -7.56 -8.36 -2.36
N ARG A 47 -8.39 -7.36 -2.66
CA ARG A 47 -8.10 -6.41 -3.75
C ARG A 47 -6.85 -5.58 -3.46
N ALA A 48 -6.64 -5.18 -2.22
CA ALA A 48 -5.41 -4.50 -1.82
C ALA A 48 -4.18 -5.40 -1.98
N ILE A 49 -4.28 -6.69 -1.63
CA ILE A 49 -3.19 -7.67 -1.85
C ILE A 49 -2.85 -7.78 -3.34
N PHE A 50 -3.86 -7.84 -4.23
CA PHE A 50 -3.62 -7.86 -5.67
C PHE A 50 -2.86 -6.61 -6.14
N LEU A 51 -3.30 -5.43 -5.68
CA LEU A 51 -2.63 -4.17 -5.98
C LEU A 51 -1.19 -4.12 -5.43
N TYR A 52 -0.94 -4.69 -4.25
CA TYR A 52 0.40 -4.79 -3.67
C TYR A 52 1.30 -5.72 -4.50
N ILE A 53 0.79 -6.84 -4.99
CA ILE A 53 1.54 -7.73 -5.89
C ILE A 53 1.90 -6.98 -7.16
N PHE A 54 0.92 -6.29 -7.77
CA PHE A 54 1.14 -5.49 -8.98
C PHE A 54 2.22 -4.43 -8.77
N PHE A 55 2.12 -3.62 -7.70
CA PHE A 55 3.13 -2.63 -7.33
C PHE A 55 4.51 -3.26 -7.14
N ASN A 56 4.61 -4.37 -6.40
CA ASN A 56 5.90 -5.00 -6.13
C ASN A 56 6.54 -5.57 -7.39
N ILE A 57 5.77 -6.13 -8.32
CA ILE A 57 6.29 -6.58 -9.62
C ILE A 57 6.80 -5.39 -10.44
N SER A 58 6.00 -4.31 -10.55
CA SER A 58 6.42 -3.09 -11.25
C SER A 58 7.69 -2.48 -10.64
N SER A 59 7.75 -2.45 -9.30
CA SER A 59 8.90 -1.95 -8.52
C SER A 59 10.16 -2.78 -8.77
N ILE A 60 10.06 -4.12 -8.79
CA ILE A 60 11.19 -5.01 -9.14
C ILE A 60 11.69 -4.69 -10.54
N SER A 61 10.79 -4.59 -11.53
CA SER A 61 11.16 -4.28 -12.91
C SER A 61 11.85 -2.93 -13.02
N TYR A 62 11.28 -1.88 -12.42
CA TYR A 62 11.85 -0.54 -12.42
C TYR A 62 13.22 -0.47 -11.73
N ALA A 63 13.34 -1.01 -10.51
CA ALA A 63 14.58 -0.96 -9.74
C ALA A 63 15.69 -1.79 -10.40
N THR A 64 15.35 -2.95 -10.98
CA THR A 64 16.32 -3.77 -11.73
C THR A 64 16.83 -3.04 -12.97
N LEU A 65 15.94 -2.41 -13.75
CA LEU A 65 16.34 -1.63 -14.93
C LEU A 65 17.27 -0.46 -14.54
N CYS A 66 16.97 0.23 -13.44
CA CYS A 66 17.83 1.30 -12.95
C CYS A 66 19.17 0.79 -12.42
N LEU A 67 19.20 -0.34 -11.72
CA LEU A 67 20.46 -0.97 -11.27
C LEU A 67 21.32 -1.36 -12.45
N THR A 68 20.78 -2.12 -13.41
CA THR A 68 21.52 -2.54 -14.61
C THR A 68 22.05 -1.32 -15.36
N GLY A 69 21.21 -0.31 -15.61
CA GLY A 69 21.61 0.91 -16.30
C GLY A 69 22.71 1.70 -15.58
N SER A 70 22.73 1.67 -14.25
CA SER A 70 23.75 2.33 -13.44
C SER A 70 25.12 1.66 -13.58
N PHE A 71 25.17 0.35 -13.82
CA PHE A 71 26.42 -0.40 -14.00
C PHE A 71 26.88 -0.48 -15.46
N THR A 72 25.95 -0.50 -16.43
CA THR A 72 26.29 -0.65 -17.85
C THR A 72 26.59 0.67 -18.55
N THR A 73 26.34 1.82 -17.93
CA THR A 73 26.44 3.20 -18.49
C THR A 73 25.52 3.49 -19.69
N LYS A 74 25.04 2.46 -20.38
CA LYS A 74 23.99 2.51 -21.39
C LYS A 74 22.69 1.99 -20.80
N TRP A 75 21.63 2.79 -20.89
CA TRP A 75 20.29 2.44 -20.41
C TRP A 75 19.23 2.98 -21.37
N ASN A 76 18.04 2.37 -21.36
CA ASN A 76 16.93 2.74 -22.23
C ASN A 76 15.95 3.68 -21.46
N PRO A 77 15.86 4.97 -21.83
CA PRO A 77 14.99 5.93 -21.15
C PRO A 77 13.52 5.54 -21.16
N ALA A 78 13.03 4.98 -22.27
CA ALA A 78 11.65 4.53 -22.38
C ALA A 78 11.34 3.38 -21.42
N ALA A 79 12.26 2.42 -21.27
CA ALA A 79 12.07 1.30 -20.35
C ALA A 79 12.00 1.77 -18.88
N VAL A 80 12.89 2.68 -18.48
CA VAL A 80 12.89 3.30 -17.15
C VAL A 80 11.62 4.13 -16.93
N PHE A 81 11.19 4.86 -17.95
CA PHE A 81 9.97 5.66 -17.90
C PHE A 81 8.72 4.81 -17.70
N TRP A 82 8.46 3.82 -18.55
CA TRP A 82 7.23 3.02 -18.47
C TRP A 82 7.16 2.16 -17.21
N SER A 83 8.29 1.56 -16.80
CA SER A 83 8.36 0.80 -15.55
C SER A 83 8.21 1.70 -14.31
N GLY A 84 8.82 2.90 -14.34
CA GLY A 84 8.66 3.92 -13.31
C GLY A 84 7.21 4.40 -13.23
N ASN A 85 6.59 4.73 -14.36
CA ASN A 85 5.20 5.17 -14.44
C ASN A 85 4.24 4.13 -13.81
N ALA A 86 4.37 2.86 -14.18
CA ALA A 86 3.58 1.78 -13.58
C ALA A 86 3.79 1.69 -12.06
N THR A 87 5.04 1.83 -11.59
CA THR A 87 5.41 1.77 -10.16
C THR A 87 4.84 2.95 -9.37
N PHE A 88 5.03 4.19 -9.82
CA PHE A 88 4.55 5.37 -9.10
C PHE A 88 3.02 5.53 -9.18
N SER A 89 2.41 5.17 -10.31
CA SER A 89 0.95 5.18 -10.45
C SER A 89 0.28 4.11 -9.57
N SER A 90 0.88 2.91 -9.45
CA SER A 90 0.39 1.89 -8.51
C SER A 90 0.62 2.29 -7.05
N ALA A 91 1.72 2.96 -6.72
CA ALA A 91 1.92 3.54 -5.39
C ALA A 91 0.83 4.55 -5.02
N PHE A 92 0.36 5.38 -5.96
CA PHE A 92 -0.77 6.27 -5.70
C PHE A 92 -2.08 5.49 -5.53
N ALA A 93 -2.34 4.49 -6.36
CA ALA A 93 -3.50 3.61 -6.19
C ALA A 93 -3.50 2.88 -4.83
N ILE A 94 -2.33 2.57 -4.25
CA ILE A 94 -2.20 2.00 -2.90
C ILE A 94 -2.73 2.98 -1.84
N VAL A 95 -2.36 4.26 -1.93
CA VAL A 95 -2.87 5.29 -1.00
C VAL A 95 -4.39 5.42 -1.12
N ALA A 96 -4.91 5.43 -2.35
CA ALA A 96 -6.35 5.43 -2.60
C ALA A 96 -7.05 4.18 -2.04
N SER A 97 -6.42 3.01 -2.16
CA SER A 97 -6.88 1.74 -1.57
C SER A 97 -6.98 1.84 -0.05
N ASN A 98 -5.96 2.40 0.60
CA ASN A 98 -5.96 2.58 2.06
C ASN A 98 -7.10 3.51 2.51
N CYS A 99 -7.38 4.59 1.78
CA CYS A 99 -8.54 5.45 2.03
C CYS A 99 -9.85 4.65 1.97
N CYS A 100 -10.01 3.84 0.92
CA CYS A 100 -11.17 2.99 0.73
C CYS A 100 -11.34 1.96 1.86
N ILE A 101 -10.24 1.36 2.33
CA ILE A 101 -10.24 0.42 3.46
C ILE A 101 -10.66 1.11 4.74
N SER A 102 -10.11 2.28 5.04
CA SER A 102 -10.48 3.06 6.22
C SER A 102 -11.96 3.46 6.18
N PHE A 103 -12.44 3.94 5.03
CA PHE A 103 -13.83 4.31 4.84
C PHE A 103 -14.79 3.12 4.99
N ASP A 104 -14.50 2.00 4.31
CA ASP A 104 -15.30 0.77 4.38
C ASP A 104 -15.45 0.27 5.83
N ARG A 105 -14.35 0.29 6.59
CA ARG A 105 -14.37 -0.09 8.01
C ARG A 105 -15.17 0.87 8.87
N ILE A 106 -15.11 2.17 8.63
CA ILE A 106 -15.94 3.16 9.34
C ILE A 106 -17.42 2.88 9.10
N VAL A 107 -17.82 2.64 7.85
CA VAL A 107 -19.21 2.33 7.50
C VAL A 107 -19.65 1.02 8.15
N ALA A 108 -18.81 -0.02 8.11
CA ALA A 108 -19.08 -1.31 8.73
C ALA A 108 -19.26 -1.20 10.26
N MET A 109 -18.47 -0.36 10.94
CA MET A 109 -18.58 -0.14 12.38
C MET A 109 -19.81 0.70 12.77
N ARG A 110 -20.14 1.74 11.99
CA ARG A 110 -21.29 2.60 12.28
C ARG A 110 -22.64 1.93 12.00
N ARG A 111 -22.72 1.05 11.00
CA ARG A 111 -23.98 0.41 10.57
C ARG A 111 -23.76 -1.07 10.20
N PRO A 112 -23.43 -1.94 11.17
CA PRO A 112 -23.04 -3.33 10.89
C PRO A 112 -24.13 -4.15 10.18
N ILE A 113 -25.40 -4.00 10.57
CA ILE A 113 -26.53 -4.74 9.99
C ILE A 113 -26.81 -4.30 8.54
N ALA A 114 -26.87 -2.99 8.30
CA ALA A 114 -27.13 -2.48 6.96
C ALA A 114 -25.94 -2.72 6.01
N TYR A 115 -24.72 -2.71 6.55
CA TYR A 115 -23.50 -3.00 5.81
C TYR A 115 -23.49 -4.43 5.26
N SER A 116 -23.78 -5.42 6.11
CA SER A 116 -23.76 -6.83 5.71
C SER A 116 -24.84 -7.18 4.68
N LEU A 117 -26.00 -6.52 4.74
CA LEU A 117 -27.13 -6.80 3.85
C LEU A 117 -27.04 -6.08 2.50
N ARG A 118 -26.62 -4.80 2.47
CA ARG A 118 -26.78 -3.95 1.27
C ARG A 118 -25.50 -3.22 0.84
N TYR A 119 -24.78 -2.61 1.77
CA TYR A 119 -23.71 -1.66 1.39
C TYR A 119 -22.40 -2.32 0.97
N PHE A 120 -22.09 -3.54 1.43
CA PHE A 120 -20.76 -4.13 1.17
C PHE A 120 -20.42 -4.24 -0.32
N ARG A 121 -21.36 -4.65 -1.19
CA ARG A 121 -21.11 -4.77 -2.65
C ARG A 121 -20.88 -3.42 -3.29
N PHE A 122 -21.66 -2.42 -2.88
CA PHE A 122 -21.55 -1.06 -3.39
C PHE A 122 -20.22 -0.42 -2.97
N CYS A 123 -19.87 -0.48 -1.67
CA CYS A 123 -18.58 0.00 -1.16
C CYS A 123 -17.41 -0.67 -1.89
N GLN A 124 -17.51 -1.97 -2.16
CA GLN A 124 -16.51 -2.70 -2.93
C GLN A 124 -16.42 -2.24 -4.39
N ALA A 125 -17.54 -2.06 -5.09
CA ALA A 125 -17.54 -1.58 -6.47
C ALA A 125 -16.97 -0.15 -6.57
N VAL A 126 -17.42 0.75 -5.70
CA VAL A 126 -16.95 2.14 -5.64
C VAL A 126 -15.46 2.21 -5.34
N SER A 127 -14.98 1.45 -4.35
CA SER A 127 -13.54 1.44 -4.03
C SER A 127 -12.68 0.91 -5.18
N MET A 128 -13.14 -0.11 -5.91
CA MET A 128 -12.43 -0.61 -7.08
C MET A 128 -12.39 0.42 -8.21
N ALA A 129 -13.52 1.06 -8.51
CA ALA A 129 -13.58 2.12 -9.49
C ALA A 129 -12.66 3.29 -9.10
N PHE A 130 -12.66 3.68 -7.83
CA PHE A 130 -11.80 4.75 -7.32
C PHE A 130 -10.31 4.42 -7.41
N MET A 131 -9.90 3.22 -6.97
CA MET A 131 -8.49 2.78 -7.09
C MET A 131 -8.04 2.75 -8.56
N LEU A 132 -8.87 2.21 -9.45
CA LEU A 132 -8.56 2.15 -10.88
C LEU A 132 -8.49 3.54 -11.50
N LEU A 133 -9.42 4.44 -11.13
CA LEU A 133 -9.41 5.82 -11.60
C LEU A 133 -8.16 6.56 -11.14
N CYS A 134 -7.76 6.44 -9.87
CA CYS A 134 -6.52 7.03 -9.36
C CYS A 134 -5.29 6.49 -10.09
N PHE A 135 -5.23 5.17 -10.32
CA PHE A 135 -4.15 4.56 -11.12
C PHE A 135 -4.09 5.14 -12.53
N LEU A 136 -5.21 5.11 -13.26
CA LEU A 136 -5.29 5.55 -14.65
C LEU A 136 -5.02 7.05 -14.78
N ALA A 137 -5.58 7.88 -13.89
CA ALA A 137 -5.33 9.32 -13.87
C ALA A 137 -3.85 9.62 -13.67
N ALA A 138 -3.19 8.95 -12.71
CA ALA A 138 -1.76 9.12 -12.48
C ALA A 138 -0.94 8.63 -13.69
N PHE A 139 -1.31 7.47 -14.24
CA PHE A 139 -0.60 6.85 -15.36
C PHE A 139 -0.65 7.70 -16.62
N VAL A 140 -1.83 8.21 -16.96
CA VAL A 140 -2.05 9.13 -18.08
C VAL A 140 -1.37 10.47 -17.83
N ARG A 141 -1.44 11.01 -16.61
CA ARG A 141 -0.77 12.28 -16.30
C ARG A 141 0.75 12.13 -16.43
N HIS A 142 1.34 11.06 -15.89
CA HIS A 142 2.76 10.76 -16.10
C HIS A 142 3.12 10.53 -17.57
N SER A 143 2.26 9.85 -18.35
CA SER A 143 2.55 9.58 -19.77
C SER A 143 2.73 10.85 -20.60
N THR A 144 2.04 11.94 -20.22
CA THR A 144 2.20 13.26 -20.88
C THR A 144 3.51 13.97 -20.52
N GLY A 145 4.21 13.53 -19.48
CA GLY A 145 5.42 14.18 -18.96
C GLY A 145 6.73 13.52 -19.39
N PHE A 146 6.73 12.62 -20.37
CA PHE A 146 7.98 12.02 -20.86
C PHE A 146 8.89 13.10 -21.46
N SER A 147 10.16 13.10 -21.06
CA SER A 147 11.16 14.06 -21.53
C SER A 147 12.50 13.37 -21.72
N ASP A 148 13.37 13.97 -22.54
CA ASP A 148 14.72 13.47 -22.76
C ASP A 148 15.50 13.42 -21.43
N PRO A 149 16.38 12.41 -21.25
CA PRO A 149 17.09 12.23 -20.00
C PRO A 149 18.01 13.42 -19.71
N HIS A 150 17.81 14.09 -18.57
CA HIS A 150 18.62 15.25 -18.16
C HIS A 150 19.78 14.90 -17.22
N GLY A 151 20.06 13.62 -17.02
CA GLY A 151 21.04 13.16 -16.02
C GLY A 151 21.69 11.82 -16.41
N PRO A 152 22.91 11.56 -15.91
CA PRO A 152 23.68 10.39 -16.30
C PRO A 152 23.17 9.09 -15.68
N LEU A 153 22.48 9.17 -14.54
CA LEU A 153 22.00 8.01 -13.80
C LEU A 153 20.51 7.74 -14.10
N PRO A 154 20.12 6.48 -14.32
CA PRO A 154 18.73 6.13 -14.57
C PRO A 154 17.87 6.37 -13.32
N ALA A 155 16.86 7.22 -13.48
CA ALA A 155 15.82 7.44 -12.49
C ALA A 155 14.56 7.96 -13.20
N PHE A 156 13.40 7.65 -12.66
CA PHE A 156 12.13 8.13 -13.20
C PHE A 156 12.05 9.66 -13.24
N SER A 157 12.58 10.34 -12.21
CA SER A 157 12.63 11.81 -12.15
C SER A 157 13.61 12.44 -13.14
N VAL A 158 14.47 11.67 -13.80
CA VAL A 158 15.43 12.15 -14.79
C VAL A 158 14.85 12.13 -16.21
N VAL A 159 13.84 11.28 -16.45
CA VAL A 159 13.15 11.10 -17.75
C VAL A 159 11.75 11.69 -17.76
N MET A 160 11.42 12.51 -16.77
CA MET A 160 10.09 13.07 -16.60
C MET A 160 10.14 14.54 -16.22
N ASP A 161 9.23 15.33 -16.79
CA ASP A 161 9.03 16.73 -16.43
C ASP A 161 8.66 16.86 -14.93
N LEU A 162 9.43 17.70 -14.24
CA LEU A 162 9.28 17.98 -12.81
C LEU A 162 7.93 18.63 -12.47
N THR A 163 7.32 19.37 -13.40
CA THR A 163 6.00 19.97 -13.22
C THR A 163 4.93 18.89 -13.05
N VAL A 164 4.97 17.89 -13.95
CA VAL A 164 4.09 16.73 -13.90
C VAL A 164 4.29 15.94 -12.62
N LEU A 165 5.55 15.69 -12.25
CA LEU A 165 5.89 14.99 -11.01
C LEU A 165 5.33 15.71 -9.78
N ARG A 166 5.50 17.03 -9.71
CA ARG A 166 5.03 17.86 -8.59
C ARG A 166 3.50 17.88 -8.49
N GLU A 167 2.79 18.01 -9.60
CA GLU A 167 1.31 17.97 -9.61
C GLU A 167 0.78 16.64 -9.09
N VAL A 168 1.30 15.52 -9.61
CA VAL A 168 0.86 14.18 -9.15
C VAL A 168 1.24 13.97 -7.69
N ALA A 169 2.44 14.40 -7.27
CA ALA A 169 2.88 14.33 -5.87
C ALA A 169 2.00 15.17 -4.94
N LEU A 170 1.56 16.35 -5.36
CA LEU A 170 0.66 17.21 -4.60
C LEU A 170 -0.70 16.54 -4.42
N VAL A 171 -1.29 16.02 -5.50
CA VAL A 171 -2.57 15.30 -5.42
C VAL A 171 -2.44 14.06 -4.52
N LYS A 172 -1.37 13.27 -4.69
CA LYS A 172 -1.08 12.11 -3.83
C LYS A 172 -0.98 12.54 -2.37
N THR A 173 -0.29 13.64 -2.07
CA THR A 173 -0.12 14.15 -0.70
C THR A 173 -1.46 14.58 -0.10
N ILE A 174 -2.34 15.24 -0.87
CA ILE A 174 -3.70 15.57 -0.42
C ILE A 174 -4.47 14.30 -0.06
N VAL A 175 -4.43 13.26 -0.90
CA VAL A 175 -5.09 11.98 -0.63
C VAL A 175 -4.49 11.30 0.60
N CYS A 176 -3.17 11.35 0.79
CA CYS A 176 -2.50 10.90 2.02
C CYS A 176 -3.03 11.63 3.25
N CYS A 177 -3.16 12.95 3.22
CA CYS A 177 -3.72 13.74 4.33
C CYS A 177 -5.17 13.35 4.64
N VAL A 178 -6.00 13.15 3.61
CA VAL A 178 -7.37 12.63 3.77
C VAL A 178 -7.34 11.24 4.40
N ASN A 179 -6.41 10.37 4.01
CA ASN A 179 -6.28 9.05 4.60
C ASN A 179 -5.93 9.12 6.10
N VAL A 180 -5.03 10.03 6.52
CA VAL A 180 -4.75 10.25 7.96
C VAL A 180 -6.02 10.64 8.69
N ALA A 181 -6.77 11.60 8.16
CA ALA A 181 -8.01 12.06 8.78
C ALA A 181 -9.04 10.92 8.91
N LEU A 182 -9.25 10.15 7.84
CA LEU A 182 -10.11 8.95 7.87
C LEU A 182 -9.62 7.94 8.90
N THR A 183 -8.32 7.73 9.00
CA THR A 183 -7.74 6.79 9.94
C THR A 183 -7.94 7.23 11.39
N VAL A 184 -7.80 8.53 11.70
CA VAL A 184 -8.11 9.07 13.03
C VAL A 184 -9.59 8.86 13.37
N VAL A 185 -10.50 9.10 12.43
CA VAL A 185 -11.93 8.83 12.60
C VAL A 185 -12.19 7.35 12.84
N PHE A 186 -11.58 6.48 12.03
CA PHE A 186 -11.65 5.02 12.20
C PHE A 186 -11.19 4.60 13.60
N MET A 187 -10.09 5.17 14.09
CA MET A 187 -9.56 4.88 15.42
C MET A 187 -10.48 5.36 16.54
N ALA A 188 -11.09 6.53 16.39
CA ALA A 188 -12.07 7.04 17.35
C ALA A 188 -13.31 6.14 17.42
N GLU A 189 -13.85 5.72 16.27
CA GLU A 189 -15.01 4.82 16.21
C GLU A 189 -14.69 3.42 16.72
N THR A 190 -13.50 2.89 16.40
CA THR A 190 -13.05 1.59 16.92
C THR A 190 -12.99 1.60 18.45
N ARG A 191 -12.46 2.68 19.05
CA ARG A 191 -12.43 2.84 20.52
C ARG A 191 -13.84 2.89 21.12
N ARG A 192 -14.77 3.61 20.48
CA ARG A 192 -16.17 3.68 20.93
C ARG A 192 -16.87 2.33 20.85
N PHE A 193 -16.66 1.60 19.75
CA PHE A 193 -17.20 0.26 19.54
C PHE A 193 -16.66 -0.74 20.57
N LEU A 194 -15.35 -0.72 20.83
CA LEU A 194 -14.71 -1.57 21.84
C LEU A 194 -15.24 -1.35 23.25
N LYS A 195 -15.48 -0.10 23.65
CA LYS A 195 -16.05 0.23 24.97
C LYS A 195 -17.42 -0.42 25.18
N HIS A 196 -18.25 -0.50 24.13
CA HIS A 196 -19.55 -1.17 24.20
C HIS A 196 -19.44 -2.72 24.30
N LEU A 197 -18.30 -3.30 23.94
CA LEU A 197 -18.07 -4.75 23.89
C LEU A 197 -17.31 -5.33 25.10
N GLN A 198 -16.99 -4.52 26.11
CA GLN A 198 -16.11 -4.90 27.24
C GLN A 198 -16.57 -6.12 28.04
N ASN A 199 -17.84 -6.54 27.98
CA ASN A 199 -18.40 -7.65 28.77
C ASN A 199 -18.46 -9.02 28.06
N THR A 200 -17.76 -9.22 26.94
CA THR A 200 -17.83 -10.50 26.21
C THR A 200 -16.45 -11.12 25.96
N HIS A 201 -16.34 -12.45 26.00
CA HIS A 201 -15.13 -13.21 25.61
C HIS A 201 -14.63 -12.87 24.20
N ILE A 202 -15.51 -12.33 23.36
CA ILE A 202 -15.24 -11.78 22.03
C ILE A 202 -14.21 -10.63 22.08
N HIS A 203 -14.10 -9.92 23.21
CA HIS A 203 -13.21 -8.79 23.41
C HIS A 203 -11.74 -9.11 23.09
N ARG A 204 -11.20 -10.25 23.54
CA ARG A 204 -9.77 -10.58 23.38
C ARG A 204 -9.35 -10.77 21.92
N ASN A 205 -10.19 -11.41 21.10
CA ASN A 205 -9.91 -11.60 19.67
C ASN A 205 -10.05 -10.28 18.89
N ILE A 206 -11.00 -9.43 19.29
CA ILE A 206 -11.17 -8.10 18.69
C ILE A 206 -9.96 -7.20 19.02
N THR A 207 -9.43 -7.26 20.25
CA THR A 207 -8.27 -6.44 20.66
C THR A 207 -7.01 -6.76 19.85
N SER A 208 -6.72 -8.04 19.61
CA SER A 208 -5.58 -8.45 18.75
C SER A 208 -5.74 -7.96 17.31
N ALA A 209 -6.94 -8.12 16.74
CA ALA A 209 -7.22 -7.62 15.38
C ALA A 209 -7.05 -6.11 15.27
N ASN A 210 -7.40 -5.36 16.31
CA ASN A 210 -7.24 -3.90 16.36
C ASN A 210 -5.78 -3.46 16.47
N HIS A 211 -4.94 -4.22 17.19
CA HIS A 211 -3.51 -3.91 17.28
C HIS A 211 -2.83 -4.00 15.90
N ILE A 212 -3.22 -4.99 15.08
CA ILE A 212 -2.69 -5.16 13.73
C ILE A 212 -3.07 -3.98 12.84
N VAL A 213 -4.33 -3.52 12.93
CA VAL A 213 -4.77 -2.35 12.17
C VAL A 213 -4.01 -1.10 12.60
N MET A 214 -3.78 -0.92 13.90
CA MET A 214 -2.97 0.18 14.42
C MET A 214 -1.53 0.16 13.90
N LEU A 215 -0.90 -1.01 13.86
CA LEU A 215 0.45 -1.15 13.30
C LEU A 215 0.47 -0.84 11.80
N GLN A 216 -0.55 -1.27 11.05
CA GLN A 216 -0.64 -0.98 9.62
C GLN A 216 -0.78 0.53 9.36
N VAL A 217 -1.61 1.21 10.15
CA VAL A 217 -1.78 2.67 10.12
C VAL A 217 -0.49 3.39 10.46
N ALA A 218 0.20 2.95 11.51
CA ALA A 218 1.48 3.55 11.90
C ALA A 218 2.54 3.36 10.81
N ALA A 219 2.62 2.16 10.21
CA ALA A 219 3.51 1.89 9.10
C ALA A 219 3.19 2.76 7.88
N GLU A 220 1.91 2.97 7.56
CA GLU A 220 1.51 3.87 6.49
C GLU A 220 1.94 5.32 6.77
N ALA A 221 1.66 5.83 7.97
CA ALA A 221 2.03 7.19 8.36
C ALA A 221 3.55 7.41 8.27
N LEU A 222 4.34 6.45 8.75
CA LEU A 222 5.80 6.56 8.80
C LEU A 222 6.47 6.34 7.44
N LEU A 223 6.01 5.36 6.66
CA LEU A 223 6.68 4.93 5.42
C LEU A 223 6.13 5.59 4.16
N MET A 224 4.88 6.06 4.16
CA MET A 224 4.25 6.67 2.98
C MET A 224 4.01 8.17 3.18
N ILE A 225 3.39 8.56 4.29
CA ILE A 225 2.86 9.92 4.46
C ILE A 225 3.95 10.90 4.89
N LEU A 226 4.69 10.58 5.95
CA LEU A 226 5.75 11.43 6.48
C LEU A 226 6.80 11.78 5.41
N PRO A 227 7.31 10.83 4.59
CA PRO A 227 8.26 11.16 3.54
C PRO A 227 7.68 12.08 2.46
N ASP A 228 6.44 11.86 2.02
CA ASP A 228 5.78 12.73 1.02
C ASP A 228 5.60 14.16 1.56
N VAL A 229 5.15 14.30 2.82
CA VAL A 229 4.96 15.59 3.50
C VAL A 229 6.27 16.34 3.72
N ILE A 230 7.40 15.63 3.84
CA ILE A 230 8.73 16.26 3.94
C ILE A 230 9.25 16.65 2.55
N VAL A 231 9.13 15.77 1.56
CA VAL A 231 9.69 16.00 0.22
C VAL A 231 8.98 17.13 -0.52
N LEU A 232 7.66 17.19 -0.44
CA LEU A 232 6.89 18.15 -1.24
C LEU A 232 7.24 19.61 -0.89
N PRO A 233 7.22 20.06 0.38
CA PRO A 233 7.65 21.42 0.76
C PRO A 233 9.10 21.72 0.38
N LEU A 234 10.02 20.78 0.60
CA LEU A 234 11.44 20.96 0.23
C LEU A 234 11.60 21.15 -1.28
N SER A 235 10.78 20.46 -2.08
CA SER A 235 10.81 20.61 -3.53
C SER A 235 10.39 22.00 -4.02
N PHE A 236 9.56 22.73 -3.25
CA PHE A 236 9.19 24.12 -3.53
C PHE A 236 10.32 25.10 -3.21
N VAL A 237 11.19 24.77 -2.26
CA VAL A 237 12.40 25.56 -1.92
C VAL A 237 13.58 25.20 -2.84
N GLY A 238 13.37 24.32 -3.83
CA GLY A 238 14.40 23.87 -4.77
C GLY A 238 15.30 22.75 -4.24
N ILE A 239 15.00 22.18 -3.07
CA ILE A 239 15.75 21.06 -2.50
C ILE A 239 15.08 19.75 -2.93
N SER A 240 15.70 19.06 -3.89
CA SER A 240 15.26 17.73 -4.31
C SER A 240 15.87 16.65 -3.41
N LEU A 241 15.13 16.26 -2.36
CA LEU A 241 15.55 15.19 -1.45
C LEU A 241 15.85 13.86 -2.18
N PRO A 242 15.08 13.44 -3.21
CA PRO A 242 15.43 12.25 -4.01
C PRO A 242 16.77 12.37 -4.73
N THR A 243 17.20 13.58 -5.09
CA THR A 243 18.51 13.82 -5.71
C THR A 243 19.66 13.71 -4.70
N LEU A 244 19.39 14.02 -3.43
CA LEU A 244 20.36 13.96 -2.33
C LEU A 244 20.49 12.55 -1.74
N LEU A 245 19.37 11.92 -1.37
CA LEU A 245 19.32 10.63 -0.68
C LEU A 245 19.12 9.43 -1.61
N GLY A 246 18.96 9.68 -2.91
CA GLY A 246 18.59 8.67 -3.89
C GLY A 246 17.07 8.42 -3.94
N PRO A 247 16.61 7.49 -4.78
CA PRO A 247 15.20 7.21 -5.04
C PRO A 247 14.58 6.37 -3.91
N PHE A 248 14.43 6.96 -2.72
CA PHE A 248 14.00 6.26 -1.51
C PHE A 248 12.48 6.00 -1.42
N MET A 249 11.65 6.66 -2.25
CA MET A 249 10.19 6.46 -2.20
C MET A 249 9.75 5.05 -2.56
N VAL A 250 10.43 4.43 -3.54
CA VAL A 250 10.15 3.07 -3.97
C VAL A 250 10.44 2.05 -2.86
N PRO A 251 11.65 2.00 -2.25
CA PRO A 251 11.91 1.07 -1.16
C PRO A 251 11.04 1.31 0.06
N LEU A 252 10.66 2.56 0.38
CA LEU A 252 9.72 2.81 1.49
C LEU A 252 8.32 2.25 1.21
N CYS A 253 7.79 2.42 0.00
CA CYS A 253 6.50 1.83 -0.39
C CYS A 253 6.59 0.29 -0.42
N SER A 254 7.69 -0.28 -0.91
CA SER A 254 7.93 -1.73 -0.84
C SER A 254 8.02 -2.24 0.59
N ALA A 255 8.71 -1.52 1.49
CA ALA A 255 8.77 -1.84 2.91
C ALA A 255 7.37 -1.76 3.56
N TYR A 256 6.56 -0.77 3.20
CA TYR A 256 5.17 -0.69 3.66
C TYR A 256 4.36 -1.93 3.25
N THR A 257 4.41 -2.33 1.98
CA THR A 257 3.68 -3.53 1.52
C THR A 257 4.22 -4.82 2.15
N LEU A 258 5.52 -4.88 2.44
CA LEU A 258 6.15 -5.99 3.16
C LEU A 258 5.63 -6.07 4.60
N VAL A 259 5.62 -4.95 5.34
CA VAL A 259 5.08 -4.87 6.70
C VAL A 259 3.61 -5.29 6.71
N CYS A 260 2.81 -4.81 5.76
CA CYS A 260 1.42 -5.23 5.61
C CYS A 260 1.28 -6.74 5.41
N ALA A 261 2.10 -7.33 4.54
CA ALA A 261 2.07 -8.77 4.26
C ALA A 261 2.47 -9.60 5.49
N LEU A 262 3.48 -9.16 6.23
CA LEU A 262 3.92 -9.79 7.48
C LEU A 262 2.82 -9.77 8.54
N LEU A 263 2.26 -8.58 8.80
CA LEU A 263 1.15 -8.39 9.75
C LEU A 263 -0.05 -9.30 9.41
N MET A 264 -0.41 -9.38 8.14
CA MET A 264 -1.48 -10.26 7.67
C MET A 264 -1.15 -11.75 7.82
N THR A 265 0.10 -12.14 7.56
CA THR A 265 0.56 -13.52 7.73
C THR A 265 0.53 -13.95 9.19
N PHE A 266 0.97 -13.08 10.11
CA PHE A 266 0.91 -13.34 11.54
C PHE A 266 -0.53 -13.46 12.04
N LYS A 267 -1.45 -12.61 11.55
CA LYS A 267 -2.88 -12.68 11.88
C LYS A 267 -3.49 -14.04 11.52
N LEU A 268 -3.25 -14.49 10.29
CA LEU A 268 -3.80 -15.76 9.81
C LEU A 268 -3.27 -16.94 10.63
N ARG A 269 -1.98 -16.92 11.01
CA ARG A 269 -1.38 -17.98 11.83
C ARG A 269 -2.00 -18.05 13.23
N SER A 270 -2.30 -16.90 13.85
CA SER A 270 -2.94 -16.86 15.17
C SER A 270 -4.33 -17.51 15.16
N ASN A 271 -5.10 -17.33 14.08
CA ASN A 271 -6.45 -17.87 13.99
C ASN A 271 -6.51 -19.38 13.73
N THR A 272 -5.47 -19.99 13.14
CA THR A 272 -5.43 -21.44 12.88
C THR A 272 -5.08 -22.26 14.13
N VAL A 273 -4.48 -21.65 15.15
CA VAL A 273 -4.07 -22.35 16.39
C VAL A 273 -5.21 -22.38 17.43
N SER A 274 -6.14 -21.42 17.42
CA SER A 274 -7.26 -21.37 18.36
C SER A 274 -8.51 -22.26 18.12
N PRO A 275 -8.78 -22.90 16.97
CA PRO A 275 -10.02 -23.65 16.77
C PRO A 275 -10.02 -25.02 17.48
N ALA A 276 -8.86 -25.52 17.93
CA ALA A 276 -8.75 -26.83 18.57
C ALA A 276 -9.34 -26.89 20.00
N VAL A 277 -9.59 -25.74 20.64
CA VAL A 277 -10.14 -25.69 22.02
C VAL A 277 -11.68 -25.59 22.02
N SER A 278 -12.29 -25.09 20.93
CA SER A 278 -13.76 -24.95 20.85
C SER A 278 -14.51 -26.20 20.37
N SER A 279 -13.82 -27.16 19.74
CA SER A 279 -14.42 -28.44 19.33
C SER A 279 -14.48 -29.46 20.46
N SER A 280 -13.69 -29.28 21.53
CA SER A 280 -13.73 -30.16 22.72
C SER A 280 -14.90 -29.86 23.66
N ALA A 281 -15.57 -28.71 23.52
CA ALA A 281 -16.71 -28.31 24.35
C ALA A 281 -18.08 -28.64 23.72
N ARG A 282 -18.11 -29.22 22.51
CA ARG A 282 -19.37 -29.53 21.78
C ARG A 282 -19.69 -31.02 21.70
N ASN A 283 -18.91 -31.88 22.38
CA ASN A 283 -19.14 -33.32 22.50
C ASN A 283 -19.53 -33.75 23.93
N VAL A 284 -20.05 -32.83 24.74
CA VAL A 284 -20.66 -33.13 26.04
C VAL A 284 -22.10 -32.62 26.03
N SER A 285 -22.95 -33.27 25.25
CA SER A 285 -24.42 -33.24 25.38
C SER A 285 -25.01 -34.37 24.54
#